data_AF-A0AAV2WEM0-F1
#
_entry.id   AF-A0AAV2WEM0-F1
#
_cell.length_a   1.000
_cell.length_b   1.000
_cell.length_c   1.000
_cell.angle_alpha   90.00
_cell.angle_beta   90.00
_cell.angle_gamma   90.00
#
_symmetry.space_group_name_H-M   'P 1'
#
loop_
_entity.id
_entity.type
_entity.pdbx_description
1 polymer ?
#
loop_
_entity_poly.entity_id
_entity_poly.type
_entity_poly.pdbx_seq_one_letter_code
_entity_poly.pdbx_strand_id
1 'polypeptide(L)'
;MGPGYLLLRDAVSTPRSYLTDAALGLTDAAPRALPQDFAIALASHVLDGGIVVKVLLVLGLTLAGWGSARLVAQILPDIAIGGRLVAATLAIWNPYVAERLLQGHWSLLVGYGCLPWVAAATLAHRRWALAFWIALAGLTPTGVLLAAVTALAALATGPGQAALAWASGQLPGLGVLRDGQKWVALALPGYVLAAAGVARLGRSVAVVCGVALIAVLPDLAWGVGGQLRAVHYPQAWPAVAALINADPRPVAVLPPDSMRQFDWAGPAPVLDPLPRWVSADVLVSGDLLIGGQIIPGEGAHGRAVTQMLLDGAPQRELADAGVGWVVAEGLGTPLDLPVVYRDADLTLYEVGGATPPADGRGLLIGAHLVWLTTLFGAGVAAVLRRRR
;
A
#
# COMPACT_ATOMS: atom_id res chain seq x y z
N MET A 1 -15.79 6.87 6.76
CA MET A 1 -15.45 7.16 5.35
C MET A 1 -16.73 7.16 4.55
N GLY A 2 -16.90 8.11 3.62
CA GLY A 2 -18.08 8.22 2.76
C GLY A 2 -18.10 7.19 1.60
N PRO A 3 -19.19 7.18 0.80
CA PRO A 3 -19.28 6.39 -0.43
C PRO A 3 -18.23 6.85 -1.46
N GLY A 4 -17.85 5.95 -2.38
CA GLY A 4 -16.80 6.18 -3.39
C GLY A 4 -15.49 5.46 -3.06
N TYR A 5 -14.38 5.91 -3.64
CA TYR A 5 -13.08 5.25 -3.59
C TYR A 5 -12.03 6.11 -2.89
N LEU A 6 -11.08 5.48 -2.22
CA LEU A 6 -9.91 6.19 -1.69
C LEU A 6 -9.00 6.54 -2.87
N LEU A 7 -8.75 7.84 -3.06
CA LEU A 7 -7.87 8.38 -4.08
C LEU A 7 -7.06 9.53 -3.46
N LEU A 8 -5.90 9.21 -2.89
CA LEU A 8 -4.99 10.15 -2.25
C LEU A 8 -3.56 9.62 -2.31
N ARG A 9 -2.66 10.34 -2.99
CA ARG A 9 -1.25 9.93 -3.16
C ARG A 9 -1.15 8.49 -3.66
N ASP A 10 -0.53 7.59 -2.90
CA ASP A 10 -0.39 6.17 -3.27
C ASP A 10 -1.67 5.34 -3.04
N ALA A 11 -2.64 5.86 -2.29
CA ALA A 11 -3.91 5.17 -2.09
C ALA A 11 -4.83 5.39 -3.28
N VAL A 12 -4.73 4.51 -4.26
CA VAL A 12 -5.66 4.42 -5.38
C VAL A 12 -6.50 3.17 -5.20
N SER A 13 -7.82 3.28 -5.24
CA SER A 13 -8.69 2.11 -5.19
C SER A 13 -9.73 2.17 -6.29
N THR A 14 -9.96 1.02 -6.93
CA THR A 14 -10.92 0.87 -8.03
C THR A 14 -11.92 -0.22 -7.66
N PRO A 15 -13.12 -0.24 -8.27
CA PRO A 15 -14.09 -1.30 -8.00
C PRO A 15 -13.53 -2.69 -8.30
N ARG A 16 -12.72 -2.79 -9.35
CA ARG A 16 -12.09 -4.01 -9.83
C ARG A 16 -10.62 -3.75 -10.15
N SER A 17 -9.74 -4.65 -9.72
CA SER A 17 -8.31 -4.67 -10.09
C SER A 17 -7.93 -6.01 -10.72
N TYR A 18 -6.84 -6.06 -11.48
CA TYR A 18 -6.50 -7.18 -12.37
C TYR A 18 -5.10 -7.75 -12.12
N LEU A 19 -4.87 -9.00 -12.55
CA LEU A 19 -3.58 -9.68 -12.47
C LEU A 19 -2.70 -9.36 -13.69
N THR A 20 -2.30 -8.10 -13.80
CA THR A 20 -1.36 -7.58 -14.81
C THR A 20 0.08 -8.01 -14.49
N ASP A 21 1.02 -7.82 -15.42
CA ASP A 21 2.44 -8.10 -15.15
C ASP A 21 2.97 -7.19 -14.03
N ALA A 22 2.49 -5.96 -13.95
CA ALA A 22 2.78 -5.04 -12.84
C ALA A 22 2.29 -5.58 -11.49
N ALA A 23 1.06 -6.11 -11.43
CA ALA A 23 0.48 -6.69 -10.21
C ALA A 23 1.15 -8.00 -9.77
N LEU A 24 1.91 -8.64 -10.67
CA LEU A 24 2.73 -9.81 -10.36
C LEU A 24 4.18 -9.44 -10.04
N GLY A 25 4.66 -8.26 -10.43
CA GLY A 25 6.05 -7.83 -10.27
C GLY A 25 6.98 -8.23 -11.41
N LEU A 26 6.43 -8.35 -12.62
CA LEU A 26 7.17 -8.74 -13.83
C LEU A 26 7.59 -7.55 -14.69
N THR A 27 7.13 -6.36 -14.35
CA THR A 27 7.55 -5.12 -15.02
C THR A 27 8.91 -4.66 -14.53
N ASP A 28 9.60 -3.86 -15.34
CA ASP A 28 10.87 -3.23 -14.98
C ASP A 28 10.78 -2.26 -13.78
N ALA A 29 9.56 -1.87 -13.36
CA ALA A 29 9.35 -1.00 -12.22
C ALA A 29 9.51 -1.72 -10.87
N ALA A 30 10.16 -1.07 -9.90
CA ALA A 30 10.30 -1.57 -8.54
C ALA A 30 8.96 -2.09 -7.94
N PRO A 31 8.95 -3.30 -7.35
CA PRO A 31 7.75 -3.97 -6.84
C PRO A 31 7.26 -3.39 -5.51
N ARG A 32 6.93 -2.11 -5.49
CA ARG A 32 6.56 -1.37 -4.27
C ARG A 32 5.18 -1.73 -3.71
N ALA A 33 4.33 -2.35 -4.53
CA ALA A 33 2.95 -2.71 -4.20
C ALA A 33 2.71 -4.23 -4.22
N LEU A 34 3.75 -5.04 -4.05
CA LEU A 34 3.61 -6.50 -3.95
C LEU A 34 3.76 -6.97 -2.50
N PRO A 35 2.96 -7.96 -2.06
CA PRO A 35 1.87 -8.66 -2.75
C PRO A 35 0.50 -7.98 -2.62
N GLN A 36 0.39 -6.73 -2.12
CA GLN A 36 -0.92 -6.09 -1.93
C GLN A 36 -1.75 -6.03 -3.23
N ASP A 37 -1.16 -5.74 -4.39
CA ASP A 37 -1.90 -5.54 -5.62
C ASP A 37 -2.44 -6.89 -6.15
N PHE A 38 -1.66 -7.97 -6.01
CA PHE A 38 -2.15 -9.34 -6.20
C PHE A 38 -3.32 -9.68 -5.27
N ALA A 39 -3.23 -9.34 -3.98
CA ALA A 39 -4.29 -9.62 -3.01
C ALA A 39 -5.58 -8.85 -3.35
N ILE A 40 -5.48 -7.59 -3.76
CA ILE A 40 -6.63 -6.78 -4.19
C ILE A 40 -7.20 -7.29 -5.52
N ALA A 41 -6.36 -7.70 -6.46
CA ALA A 41 -6.80 -8.30 -7.73
C ALA A 41 -7.60 -9.61 -7.50
N LEU A 42 -7.26 -10.41 -6.50
CA LEU A 42 -8.06 -11.58 -6.12
C LEU A 42 -9.33 -11.21 -5.35
N ALA A 43 -9.20 -10.38 -4.31
CA ALA A 43 -10.33 -10.01 -3.45
C ALA A 43 -11.42 -9.25 -4.22
N SER A 44 -11.02 -8.45 -5.22
CA SER A 44 -11.96 -7.64 -5.99
C SER A 44 -12.84 -8.43 -6.98
N HIS A 45 -12.65 -9.75 -7.08
CA HIS A 45 -13.59 -10.62 -7.81
C HIS A 45 -14.89 -10.85 -7.04
N VAL A 46 -14.85 -10.71 -5.71
CA VAL A 46 -15.95 -11.07 -4.80
C VAL A 46 -16.54 -9.82 -4.15
N LEU A 47 -15.70 -8.85 -3.81
CA LEU A 47 -16.09 -7.61 -3.15
C LEU A 47 -15.56 -6.42 -3.95
N ASP A 48 -16.19 -5.26 -3.83
CA ASP A 48 -15.65 -4.03 -4.40
C ASP A 48 -14.23 -3.74 -3.84
N GLY A 49 -13.26 -3.47 -4.72
CA GLY A 49 -11.87 -3.23 -4.32
C GLY A 49 -11.69 -2.01 -3.41
N GLY A 50 -12.49 -0.96 -3.61
CA GLY A 50 -12.55 0.20 -2.73
C GLY A 50 -13.02 -0.15 -1.32
N ILE A 51 -14.03 -1.01 -1.21
CA ILE A 51 -14.48 -1.54 0.08
C ILE A 51 -13.37 -2.36 0.74
N VAL A 52 -12.69 -3.25 0.01
CA VAL A 52 -11.60 -4.07 0.55
C VAL A 52 -10.49 -3.18 1.14
N VAL A 53 -10.03 -2.16 0.41
CA VAL A 53 -9.00 -1.23 0.88
C VAL A 53 -9.42 -0.48 2.15
N LYS A 54 -10.65 0.04 2.19
CA LYS A 54 -11.17 0.74 3.38
C LYS A 54 -11.28 -0.18 4.59
N VAL A 55 -11.77 -1.42 4.39
CA VAL A 55 -11.89 -2.42 5.46
C VAL A 55 -10.51 -2.78 6.00
N LEU A 56 -9.54 -3.05 5.13
CA LEU A 56 -8.17 -3.37 5.54
C LEU A 56 -7.53 -2.21 6.31
N LEU A 57 -7.70 -0.96 5.86
CA LEU A 57 -7.19 0.21 6.56
C LEU A 57 -7.78 0.32 7.99
N VAL A 58 -9.09 0.25 8.11
CA VAL A 58 -9.78 0.32 9.42
C VAL A 58 -9.35 -0.85 10.31
N LEU A 59 -9.24 -2.05 9.75
CA LEU A 59 -8.77 -3.23 10.45
C LEU A 59 -7.33 -3.05 10.95
N GLY A 60 -6.43 -2.52 10.11
CA GLY A 60 -5.04 -2.24 10.49
C GLY A 60 -4.94 -1.32 11.71
N LEU A 61 -5.67 -0.20 11.71
CA LEU A 61 -5.71 0.73 12.85
C LEU A 61 -6.35 0.09 14.09
N THR A 62 -7.41 -0.68 13.91
CA THR A 62 -8.07 -1.42 15.00
C THR A 62 -7.13 -2.44 15.63
N LEU A 63 -6.39 -3.18 14.79
CA LEU A 63 -5.38 -4.15 15.23
C LEU A 63 -4.22 -3.47 15.96
N ALA A 64 -3.78 -2.27 15.53
CA ALA A 64 -2.75 -1.51 16.21
C ALA A 64 -3.17 -1.16 17.65
N GLY A 65 -4.35 -0.57 17.82
CA GLY A 65 -4.86 -0.18 19.14
C GLY A 65 -5.15 -1.37 20.04
N TRP A 66 -5.90 -2.35 19.53
CA TRP A 66 -6.28 -3.54 20.30
C TRP A 66 -5.06 -4.41 20.64
N GLY A 67 -4.18 -4.62 19.67
CA GLY A 67 -2.93 -5.37 19.85
C GLY A 67 -2.07 -4.72 20.92
N SER A 68 -1.91 -3.40 20.89
CA SER A 68 -1.11 -2.67 21.89
C SER A 68 -1.69 -2.78 23.29
N ALA A 69 -3.01 -2.60 23.44
CA ALA A 69 -3.71 -2.80 24.71
C ALA A 69 -3.58 -4.25 25.25
N ARG A 70 -3.50 -5.23 24.35
CA ARG A 70 -3.32 -6.65 24.70
C ARG A 70 -1.88 -6.97 25.08
N LEU A 71 -0.90 -6.46 24.32
CA LEU A 71 0.52 -6.61 24.59
C LEU A 71 0.88 -6.02 25.97
N VAL A 72 0.38 -4.81 26.26
CA VAL A 72 0.54 -4.17 27.56
C VAL A 72 -0.04 -5.02 28.68
N ALA A 73 -1.25 -5.57 28.52
CA ALA A 73 -1.86 -6.45 29.52
C ALA A 73 -1.11 -7.78 29.72
N GLN A 74 -0.44 -8.27 28.67
CA GLN A 74 0.39 -9.48 28.74
C GLN A 74 1.69 -9.23 29.51
N ILE A 75 2.33 -8.07 29.31
CA ILE A 75 3.62 -7.72 29.95
C ILE A 75 3.41 -7.17 31.36
N LEU A 76 2.32 -6.43 31.59
CA LEU A 76 1.98 -5.79 32.86
C LEU A 76 0.61 -6.31 33.36
N PRO A 77 0.54 -7.49 34.01
CA PRO A 77 -0.73 -8.14 34.35
C PRO A 77 -1.68 -7.28 35.19
N ASP A 78 -1.14 -6.50 36.13
CA ASP A 78 -1.91 -5.64 37.05
C ASP A 78 -2.24 -4.26 36.47
N ILE A 79 -2.06 -4.05 35.16
CA ILE A 79 -2.33 -2.76 34.54
C ILE A 79 -3.83 -2.46 34.52
N ALA A 80 -4.21 -1.31 35.06
CA ALA A 80 -5.59 -0.85 35.00
C ALA A 80 -6.02 -0.60 33.53
N ILE A 81 -7.34 -0.62 33.30
CA ILE A 81 -7.93 -0.35 31.97
C ILE A 81 -7.44 0.99 31.38
N GLY A 82 -7.18 1.99 32.22
CA GLY A 82 -6.64 3.28 31.81
C GLY A 82 -5.32 3.17 31.06
N GLY A 83 -4.36 2.35 31.54
CA GLY A 83 -3.08 2.17 30.85
C GLY A 83 -3.22 1.45 29.51
N ARG A 84 -4.18 0.53 29.40
CA ARG A 84 -4.50 -0.15 28.13
C ARG A 84 -5.14 0.80 27.12
N LEU A 85 -6.01 1.71 27.57
CA LEU A 85 -6.64 2.73 26.73
C LEU A 85 -5.61 3.78 26.26
N VAL A 86 -4.70 4.21 27.13
CA VAL A 86 -3.59 5.12 26.75
C VAL A 86 -2.69 4.45 25.71
N ALA A 87 -2.33 3.19 25.91
CA ALA A 87 -1.55 2.41 24.94
C ALA A 87 -2.25 2.29 23.58
N ALA A 88 -3.55 1.98 23.57
CA ALA A 88 -4.35 1.91 22.34
C ALA A 88 -4.44 3.27 21.64
N THR A 89 -4.64 4.34 22.41
CA THR A 89 -4.73 5.72 21.90
C THR A 89 -3.41 6.12 21.26
N LEU A 90 -2.28 5.94 21.95
CA LEU A 90 -0.96 6.26 21.40
C LEU A 90 -0.65 5.46 20.13
N ALA A 91 -1.04 4.20 20.06
CA ALA A 91 -0.83 3.36 18.88
C ALA A 91 -1.63 3.82 17.65
N ILE A 92 -2.79 4.45 17.83
CA ILE A 92 -3.60 4.93 16.70
C ILE A 92 -3.34 6.41 16.43
N TRP A 93 -3.15 7.20 17.48
CA TRP A 93 -3.14 8.66 17.47
C TRP A 93 -1.72 9.20 17.63
N ASN A 94 -0.92 9.01 16.58
CA ASN A 94 0.47 9.44 16.56
C ASN A 94 0.87 9.99 15.16
N PRO A 95 1.98 10.75 15.07
CA PRO A 95 2.41 11.35 13.80
C PRO A 95 2.72 10.34 12.72
N TYR A 96 3.24 9.15 13.07
CA TYR A 96 3.52 8.09 12.09
C TYR A 96 2.23 7.66 11.38
N VAL A 97 1.14 7.44 12.12
CA VAL A 97 -0.15 7.09 11.52
C VAL A 97 -0.68 8.23 10.64
N ALA A 98 -0.61 9.47 11.12
CA ALA A 98 -1.06 10.64 10.36
C ALA A 98 -0.32 10.77 9.02
N GLU A 99 1.01 10.67 9.04
CA GLU A 99 1.84 10.74 7.83
C GLU A 99 1.52 9.60 6.86
N ARG A 100 1.42 8.35 7.34
CA ARG A 100 1.14 7.21 6.44
C ARG A 100 -0.27 7.29 5.84
N LEU A 101 -1.24 7.82 6.57
CA LEU A 101 -2.58 8.11 6.03
C LEU A 101 -2.51 9.17 4.93
N LEU A 102 -1.77 10.26 5.13
CA LEU A 102 -1.59 11.32 4.12
C LEU A 102 -0.84 10.85 2.87
N GLN A 103 0.10 9.92 3.04
CA GLN A 103 0.82 9.31 1.91
C GLN A 103 0.00 8.21 1.20
N GLY A 104 -1.15 7.80 1.75
CA GLY A 104 -1.96 6.73 1.18
C GLY A 104 -1.39 5.32 1.40
N HIS A 105 -0.49 5.13 2.38
CA HIS A 105 0.19 3.85 2.68
C HIS A 105 -0.68 2.93 3.56
N TRP A 106 -1.90 2.65 3.11
CA TRP A 106 -2.89 1.88 3.89
C TRP A 106 -2.43 0.46 4.22
N SER A 107 -1.74 -0.22 3.30
CA SER A 107 -1.24 -1.58 3.47
C SER A 107 -0.07 -1.65 4.46
N LEU A 108 0.78 -0.62 4.47
CA LEU A 108 1.83 -0.46 5.49
C LEU A 108 1.20 -0.26 6.88
N LEU A 109 0.07 0.45 6.97
CA LEU A 109 -0.68 0.58 8.23
C LEU A 109 -1.29 -0.76 8.70
N VAL A 110 -1.62 -1.68 7.79
CA VAL A 110 -1.96 -3.07 8.16
C VAL A 110 -0.73 -3.77 8.77
N GLY A 111 0.45 -3.62 8.17
CA GLY A 111 1.70 -4.14 8.73
C GLY A 111 2.05 -3.55 10.09
N TYR A 112 1.89 -2.24 10.26
CA TYR A 112 2.01 -1.54 11.54
C TYR A 112 1.03 -2.11 12.59
N GLY A 113 -0.22 -2.36 12.21
CA GLY A 113 -1.23 -2.97 13.08
C GLY A 113 -0.87 -4.38 13.53
N CYS A 114 -0.05 -5.11 12.79
CA CYS A 114 0.42 -6.45 13.14
C CYS A 114 1.53 -6.45 14.20
N LEU A 115 2.31 -5.37 14.34
CA LEU A 115 3.51 -5.33 15.20
C LEU A 115 3.26 -5.71 16.67
N PRO A 116 2.23 -5.18 17.37
CA PRO A 116 2.00 -5.57 18.76
C PRO A 116 1.57 -7.04 18.89
N TRP A 117 0.96 -7.62 17.86
CA TRP A 117 0.59 -9.04 17.83
C TRP A 117 1.78 -9.95 17.54
N VAL A 118 2.70 -9.51 16.68
CA VAL A 118 3.99 -10.16 16.47
C VAL A 118 4.76 -10.21 17.79
N ALA A 119 4.91 -9.08 18.48
CA ALA A 119 5.57 -9.03 19.79
C ALA A 119 4.87 -9.97 20.80
N ALA A 120 3.54 -9.90 20.92
CA ALA A 120 2.77 -10.73 21.84
C ALA A 120 2.91 -12.24 21.54
N ALA A 121 2.84 -12.62 20.26
CA ALA A 121 2.96 -14.00 19.82
C ALA A 121 4.37 -14.55 20.04
N THR A 122 5.39 -13.72 19.81
CA THR A 122 6.80 -14.04 20.06
C THR A 122 7.04 -14.29 21.55
N LEU A 123 6.62 -13.36 22.42
CA LEU A 123 6.75 -13.50 23.89
C LEU A 123 5.96 -14.70 24.44
N ALA A 124 4.86 -15.07 23.79
CA ALA A 124 4.05 -16.24 24.16
C ALA A 124 4.49 -17.54 23.46
N HIS A 125 5.59 -17.53 22.69
CA HIS A 125 6.09 -18.66 21.90
C HIS A 125 5.04 -19.32 20.98
N ARG A 126 4.11 -18.52 20.43
CA ARG A 126 3.01 -18.99 19.58
C ARG A 126 3.38 -18.97 18.10
N ARG A 127 4.20 -19.94 17.67
CA ARG A 127 4.76 -19.98 16.30
C ARG A 127 3.76 -19.77 15.15
N TRP A 128 2.55 -20.33 15.24
CA TRP A 128 1.55 -20.18 14.17
C TRP A 128 0.87 -18.81 14.17
N ALA A 129 0.64 -18.25 15.36
CA ALA A 129 0.17 -16.87 15.45
C ALA A 129 1.25 -15.92 14.94
N LEU A 130 2.51 -16.16 15.28
CA LEU A 130 3.64 -15.37 14.78
C LEU A 130 3.74 -15.43 13.24
N ALA A 131 3.69 -16.63 12.66
CA ALA A 131 3.70 -16.81 11.21
C ALA A 131 2.51 -16.09 10.53
N PHE A 132 1.31 -16.18 11.11
CA PHE A 132 0.12 -15.47 10.61
C PHE A 132 0.33 -13.95 10.59
N TRP A 133 0.80 -13.36 11.69
CA TRP A 133 0.97 -11.91 11.79
C TRP A 133 2.11 -11.39 10.91
N ILE A 134 3.20 -12.16 10.74
CA ILE A 134 4.27 -11.82 9.79
C ILE A 134 3.74 -11.90 8.35
N ALA A 135 2.99 -12.95 8.00
CA ALA A 135 2.40 -13.08 6.67
C ALA A 135 1.41 -11.94 6.37
N LEU A 136 0.58 -11.56 7.34
CA LEU A 136 -0.37 -10.44 7.18
C LEU A 136 0.35 -9.09 7.06
N ALA A 137 1.41 -8.87 7.84
CA ALA A 137 2.26 -7.70 7.68
C ALA A 137 2.95 -7.68 6.29
N GLY A 138 3.14 -8.86 5.71
CA GLY A 138 3.68 -9.06 4.38
C GLY A 138 2.77 -8.69 3.22
N LEU A 139 1.69 -7.92 3.44
CA LEU A 139 1.04 -7.17 2.36
C LEU A 139 1.98 -6.16 1.68
N THR A 140 3.07 -5.78 2.36
CA THR A 140 4.16 -4.98 1.79
C THR A 140 5.51 -5.56 2.19
N PRO A 141 6.58 -5.37 1.39
CA PRO A 141 7.92 -5.83 1.77
C PRO A 141 8.40 -5.15 3.06
N THR A 142 8.11 -3.85 3.21
CA THR A 142 8.41 -3.09 4.42
C THR A 142 7.70 -3.64 5.65
N GLY A 143 6.45 -4.07 5.54
CA GLY A 143 5.72 -4.67 6.65
C GLY A 143 6.34 -5.98 7.14
N VAL A 144 6.83 -6.85 6.23
CA VAL A 144 7.60 -8.05 6.63
C VAL A 144 8.83 -7.67 7.42
N LEU A 145 9.61 -6.69 6.94
CA LEU A 145 10.83 -6.24 7.62
C LEU A 145 10.53 -5.70 9.02
N LEU A 146 9.50 -4.86 9.17
CA LEU A 146 9.08 -4.33 10.46
C LEU A 146 8.65 -5.44 11.43
N ALA A 147 7.89 -6.43 10.94
CA ALA A 147 7.47 -7.58 11.72
C ALA A 147 8.66 -8.45 12.15
N ALA A 148 9.60 -8.74 11.24
CA ALA A 148 10.79 -9.53 11.54
C ALA A 148 11.66 -8.85 12.60
N VAL A 149 11.94 -7.56 12.45
CA VAL A 149 12.72 -6.80 13.44
C VAL A 149 12.00 -6.73 14.78
N THR A 150 10.67 -6.55 14.79
CA THR A 150 9.87 -6.59 16.02
C THR A 150 9.96 -7.94 16.73
N ALA A 151 9.90 -9.05 15.98
CA ALA A 151 10.06 -10.39 16.55
C ALA A 151 11.46 -10.58 17.13
N LEU A 152 12.51 -10.17 16.43
CA LEU A 152 13.89 -10.26 16.91
C LEU A 152 14.11 -9.39 18.17
N ALA A 153 13.58 -8.17 18.18
CA ALA A 153 13.65 -7.28 19.34
C ALA A 153 12.89 -7.83 20.56
N ALA A 154 11.74 -8.48 20.34
CA ALA A 154 11.01 -9.17 21.41
C ALA A 154 11.76 -10.41 21.93
N LEU A 155 12.65 -10.99 21.12
CA LEU A 155 13.55 -12.09 21.49
C LEU A 155 14.92 -11.61 21.97
N ALA A 156 15.12 -10.30 22.22
CA ALA A 156 16.40 -9.66 22.53
C ALA A 156 17.11 -10.28 23.75
N THR A 157 17.74 -11.41 23.46
CA THR A 157 18.74 -12.17 24.17
C THR A 157 20.08 -11.85 23.51
N GLY A 158 21.21 -12.09 24.19
CA GLY A 158 22.56 -11.80 23.65
C GLY A 158 22.80 -12.20 22.18
N PRO A 159 22.33 -13.36 21.69
CA PRO A 159 22.44 -13.76 20.29
C PRO A 159 21.66 -12.90 19.29
N GLY A 160 20.50 -12.35 19.69
CA GLY A 160 19.67 -11.50 18.83
C GLY A 160 20.32 -10.14 18.53
N GLN A 161 21.06 -9.60 19.50
CA GLN A 161 21.86 -8.38 19.30
C GLN A 161 23.04 -8.63 18.34
N ALA A 162 23.68 -9.80 18.44
CA ALA A 162 24.78 -10.18 17.55
C ALA A 162 24.31 -10.41 16.11
N ALA A 163 23.14 -11.03 15.90
CA ALA A 163 22.57 -11.23 14.57
C ALA A 163 22.18 -9.90 13.88
N LEU A 164 21.63 -8.94 14.64
CA LEU A 164 21.29 -7.62 14.13
C LEU A 164 22.55 -6.82 13.75
N ALA A 165 23.59 -6.86 14.59
CA ALA A 165 24.88 -6.24 14.30
C ALA A 165 25.53 -6.86 13.04
N TRP A 166 25.51 -8.18 12.91
CA TRP A 166 26.04 -8.89 11.74
C TRP A 166 25.29 -8.52 10.44
N ALA A 167 23.95 -8.53 10.47
CA ALA A 167 23.14 -8.18 9.31
C ALA A 167 23.36 -6.73 8.87
N SER A 168 23.59 -5.82 9.83
CA SER A 168 23.87 -4.42 9.54
C SER A 168 25.25 -4.18 8.90
N GLY A 169 26.22 -5.07 9.15
CA GLY A 169 27.59 -4.94 8.66
C GLY A 169 27.87 -5.64 7.32
N GLN A 170 27.03 -6.60 6.91
CA GLN A 170 27.31 -7.48 5.76
C GLN A 170 26.40 -7.25 4.53
N LEU A 171 25.32 -6.49 4.66
CA LEU A 171 24.34 -6.30 3.59
C LEU A 171 24.50 -4.91 2.92
N PRO A 172 25.22 -4.79 1.79
CA PRO A 172 25.14 -3.59 0.96
C PRO A 172 23.71 -3.47 0.41
N GLY A 173 23.02 -2.36 0.67
CA GLY A 173 21.60 -2.17 0.32
C GLY A 173 20.72 -1.58 1.43
N LEU A 174 21.25 -1.35 2.63
CA LEU A 174 20.58 -0.61 3.71
C LEU A 174 20.32 0.88 3.39
N GLY A 175 20.40 1.30 2.12
CA GLY A 175 19.81 2.55 1.64
C GLY A 175 18.32 2.66 1.94
N VAL A 176 17.60 1.52 2.07
CA VAL A 176 16.22 1.45 2.58
C VAL A 176 16.11 1.83 4.07
N LEU A 177 17.20 1.70 4.84
CA LEU A 177 17.27 2.24 6.21
C LEU A 177 17.40 3.77 6.27
N ARG A 178 17.68 4.44 5.14
CA ARG A 178 17.83 5.91 5.11
C ARG A 178 16.49 6.65 5.23
N ASP A 179 15.37 5.98 5.01
CA ASP A 179 14.04 6.52 5.32
C ASP A 179 13.72 6.28 6.80
N GLY A 180 14.34 7.09 7.67
CA GLY A 180 14.21 6.97 9.12
C GLY A 180 12.76 7.00 9.61
N GLN A 181 11.84 7.63 8.86
CA GLN A 181 10.43 7.72 9.24
C GLN A 181 9.71 6.37 9.21
N LYS A 182 10.09 5.44 8.31
CA LYS A 182 9.47 4.10 8.26
C LYS A 182 9.81 3.25 9.48
N TRP A 183 11.00 3.46 10.05
CA TRP A 183 11.54 2.70 11.18
C TRP A 183 11.03 3.18 12.54
N VAL A 184 10.42 4.38 12.62
CA VAL A 184 9.78 4.89 13.85
C VAL A 184 8.72 3.91 14.37
N ALA A 185 8.07 3.14 13.48
CA ALA A 185 7.13 2.08 13.85
C ALA A 185 7.73 1.04 14.82
N LEU A 186 9.03 0.77 14.74
CA LEU A 186 9.70 -0.20 15.63
C LEU A 186 9.75 0.26 17.09
N ALA A 187 9.69 1.57 17.34
CA ALA A 187 9.66 2.11 18.69
C ALA A 187 8.28 1.95 19.36
N LEU A 188 7.23 1.60 18.59
CA LEU A 188 5.87 1.51 19.08
C LEU A 188 5.73 0.63 20.34
N PRO A 189 6.21 -0.64 20.38
CA PRO A 189 6.04 -1.48 21.56
C PRO A 189 6.62 -0.86 22.84
N GLY A 190 7.77 -0.17 22.72
CA GLY A 190 8.39 0.54 23.84
C GLY A 190 7.57 1.75 24.29
N TYR A 191 7.10 2.57 23.35
CA TYR A 191 6.30 3.75 23.67
C TYR A 191 4.96 3.40 24.32
N VAL A 192 4.26 2.36 23.85
CA VAL A 192 2.98 1.95 24.44
C VAL A 192 3.16 1.39 25.86
N LEU A 193 4.27 0.69 26.14
CA LEU A 193 4.60 0.22 27.48
C LEU A 193 4.95 1.38 28.41
N ALA A 194 5.75 2.34 27.95
CA ALA A 194 6.10 3.53 28.72
C ALA A 194 4.84 4.35 29.06
N ALA A 195 3.97 4.59 28.07
CA ALA A 195 2.73 5.34 28.27
C ALA A 195 1.76 4.62 29.21
N ALA A 196 1.65 3.29 29.11
CA ALA A 196 0.89 2.50 30.07
C ALA A 196 1.50 2.54 31.48
N GLY A 197 2.83 2.57 31.60
CA GLY A 197 3.54 2.74 32.87
C GLY A 197 3.17 4.04 33.58
N VAL A 198 3.13 5.16 32.86
CA VAL A 198 2.71 6.47 33.40
C VAL A 198 1.27 6.43 33.90
N ALA A 199 0.38 5.73 33.20
CA ALA A 199 -1.02 5.59 33.60
C ALA A 199 -1.23 4.81 34.92
N ARG A 200 -0.19 4.15 35.46
CA ARG A 200 -0.25 3.54 36.81
C ARG A 200 -0.32 4.56 37.94
N LEU A 201 0.04 5.81 37.68
CA LEU A 201 0.00 6.90 38.65
C LEU A 201 -1.42 7.32 39.04
N GLY A 202 -2.45 6.82 38.34
CA GLY A 202 -3.85 6.97 38.71
C GLY A 202 -4.77 7.20 37.53
N ARG A 203 -6.08 7.03 37.77
CA ARG A 203 -7.12 7.20 36.73
C ARG A 203 -7.09 8.59 36.09
N SER A 204 -6.91 9.64 36.90
CA SER A 204 -6.83 11.02 36.41
C SER A 204 -5.64 11.24 35.48
N VAL A 205 -4.48 10.65 35.80
CA VAL A 205 -3.28 10.71 34.95
C VAL A 205 -3.54 10.03 33.61
N ALA A 206 -4.15 8.84 33.63
CA ALA A 206 -4.51 8.13 32.39
C ALA A 206 -5.47 8.96 31.50
N VAL A 207 -6.46 9.62 32.10
CA VAL A 207 -7.39 10.51 31.36
C VAL A 207 -6.64 11.71 30.78
N VAL A 208 -5.81 12.38 31.58
CA VAL A 208 -5.02 13.53 31.13
C VAL A 208 -4.08 13.14 29.99
N CYS A 209 -3.39 12.00 30.09
CA CYS A 209 -2.53 11.49 29.01
C CYS A 209 -3.33 11.19 27.74
N GLY A 210 -4.49 10.53 27.86
CA GLY A 210 -5.35 10.25 26.70
C GLY A 210 -5.84 11.51 26.01
N VAL A 211 -6.31 12.50 26.78
CA VAL A 211 -6.75 13.80 26.26
C VAL A 211 -5.58 14.56 25.63
N ALA A 212 -4.42 14.59 26.27
CA ALA A 212 -3.23 15.26 25.75
C ALA A 212 -2.77 14.66 24.42
N LEU A 213 -2.76 13.32 24.28
CA LEU A 213 -2.43 12.66 23.02
C LEU A 213 -3.39 13.04 21.90
N ILE A 214 -4.70 13.09 22.18
CA ILE A 214 -5.70 13.51 21.20
C ILE A 214 -5.50 14.97 20.82
N ALA A 215 -5.25 15.84 21.81
CA ALA A 215 -5.10 17.28 21.62
C ALA A 215 -3.87 17.69 20.79
N VAL A 216 -2.82 16.85 20.73
CA VAL A 216 -1.60 17.14 19.95
C VAL A 216 -1.82 16.93 18.45
N LEU A 217 -2.81 16.13 18.04
CA LEU A 217 -3.12 15.84 16.64
C LEU A 217 -4.63 15.94 16.37
N PRO A 218 -5.23 17.13 16.50
CA PRO A 218 -6.68 17.29 16.34
C PRO A 218 -7.15 16.92 14.93
N ASP A 219 -6.31 17.11 13.91
CA ASP A 219 -6.63 16.84 12.51
C ASP A 219 -6.98 15.36 12.26
N LEU A 220 -6.40 14.42 13.02
CA LEU A 220 -6.70 13.00 12.88
C LEU A 220 -8.20 12.69 13.10
N ALA A 221 -8.90 13.47 13.91
CA ALA A 221 -10.32 13.26 14.22
C ALA A 221 -11.23 13.39 12.99
N TRP A 222 -10.80 14.17 11.99
CA TRP A 222 -11.55 14.38 10.74
C TRP A 222 -10.83 13.80 9.53
N GLY A 223 -10.12 12.69 9.69
CA GLY A 223 -9.43 12.04 8.57
C GLY A 223 -8.23 12.85 8.07
N VAL A 224 -7.41 13.29 9.02
CA VAL A 224 -6.26 14.18 8.82
C VAL A 224 -6.67 15.51 8.20
N GLY A 225 -7.61 16.21 8.84
CA GLY A 225 -8.09 17.51 8.40
C GLY A 225 -8.93 17.46 7.12
N GLY A 226 -9.67 16.36 6.90
CA GLY A 226 -10.54 16.17 5.74
C GLY A 226 -9.83 15.60 4.49
N GLN A 227 -8.54 15.28 4.58
CA GLN A 227 -7.75 14.77 3.45
C GLN A 227 -8.16 13.34 3.05
N LEU A 228 -8.59 12.51 4.00
CA LEU A 228 -9.11 11.16 3.74
C LEU A 228 -10.56 11.17 3.24
N ARG A 229 -10.75 11.75 2.06
CA ARG A 229 -12.05 11.80 1.37
C ARG A 229 -12.18 10.68 0.34
N ALA A 230 -13.40 10.18 0.19
CA ALA A 230 -13.73 9.27 -0.90
C ALA A 230 -14.17 10.07 -2.13
N VAL A 231 -13.79 9.61 -3.31
CA VAL A 231 -14.11 10.25 -4.59
C VAL A 231 -14.93 9.30 -5.47
N HIS A 232 -15.65 9.86 -6.44
CA HIS A 232 -16.32 9.09 -7.47
C HIS A 232 -15.60 9.32 -8.79
N TYR A 233 -15.25 8.24 -9.48
CA TYR A 233 -14.65 8.34 -10.80
C TYR A 233 -15.68 8.84 -11.81
N PRO A 234 -15.30 9.75 -12.73
CA PRO A 234 -16.14 10.12 -13.86
C PRO A 234 -16.53 8.93 -14.73
N GLN A 235 -17.62 9.04 -15.49
CA GLN A 235 -18.16 7.94 -16.32
C GLN A 235 -17.19 7.47 -17.41
N ALA A 236 -16.28 8.34 -17.85
CA ALA A 236 -15.20 8.03 -18.78
C ALA A 236 -14.37 6.82 -18.36
N TRP A 237 -14.06 6.73 -17.06
CA TRP A 237 -13.17 5.71 -16.50
C TRP A 237 -13.70 4.28 -16.69
N PRO A 238 -14.91 3.93 -16.20
CA PRO A 238 -15.46 2.60 -16.45
C PRO A 238 -15.74 2.35 -17.94
N ALA A 239 -16.08 3.37 -18.73
CA ALA A 239 -16.33 3.21 -20.17
C ALA A 239 -15.05 2.84 -20.95
N VAL A 240 -13.98 3.61 -20.78
CA VAL A 240 -12.66 3.36 -21.39
C VAL A 240 -12.08 2.04 -20.89
N ALA A 241 -12.18 1.77 -19.59
CA ALA A 241 -11.72 0.51 -19.02
C ALA A 241 -12.45 -0.69 -19.62
N ALA A 242 -13.77 -0.61 -19.83
CA ALA A 242 -14.53 -1.70 -20.46
C ALA A 242 -14.08 -1.98 -21.88
N LEU A 243 -13.77 -0.95 -22.68
CA LEU A 243 -13.25 -1.09 -24.04
C LEU A 243 -11.87 -1.75 -24.06
N ILE A 244 -10.94 -1.27 -23.22
CA ILE A 244 -9.59 -1.86 -23.13
C ILE A 244 -9.66 -3.30 -22.61
N ASN A 245 -10.50 -3.58 -21.62
CA ASN A 245 -10.60 -4.92 -21.03
C ASN A 245 -11.27 -5.94 -21.95
N ALA A 246 -12.02 -5.50 -22.97
CA ALA A 246 -12.56 -6.38 -24.00
C ALA A 246 -11.48 -6.88 -24.97
N ASP A 247 -10.42 -6.10 -25.19
CA ASP A 247 -9.25 -6.47 -25.99
C ASP A 247 -7.96 -5.93 -25.33
N PRO A 248 -7.46 -6.63 -24.29
CA PRO A 248 -6.39 -6.13 -23.43
C PRO A 248 -5.05 -6.15 -24.17
N ARG A 249 -4.67 -4.98 -24.69
CA ARG A 249 -3.39 -4.70 -25.34
C ARG A 249 -2.67 -3.57 -24.58
N PRO A 250 -1.32 -3.49 -24.63
CA PRO A 250 -0.57 -2.49 -23.87
C PRO A 250 -1.09 -1.05 -24.09
N VAL A 251 -1.17 -0.29 -23.00
CA VAL A 251 -1.79 1.03 -22.97
C VAL A 251 -0.74 2.08 -22.67
N ALA A 252 -0.61 3.09 -23.51
CA ALA A 252 0.12 4.30 -23.19
C ALA A 252 -0.83 5.41 -22.70
N VAL A 253 -0.34 6.30 -21.83
CA VAL A 253 -1.18 7.32 -21.18
C VAL A 253 -0.59 8.70 -21.38
N LEU A 254 -1.46 9.68 -21.62
CA LEU A 254 -1.14 11.09 -21.63
C LEU A 254 -2.04 11.86 -20.64
N PRO A 255 -1.47 12.77 -19.82
CA PRO A 255 -0.03 12.99 -19.60
C PRO A 255 0.70 11.74 -19.07
N PRO A 256 2.00 11.58 -19.33
CA PRO A 256 2.75 10.36 -19.00
C PRO A 256 3.14 10.23 -17.53
N ASP A 257 2.79 11.21 -16.70
CA ASP A 257 3.16 11.25 -15.30
C ASP A 257 2.51 10.12 -14.50
N SER A 258 3.32 9.42 -13.70
CA SER A 258 2.81 8.39 -12.78
C SER A 258 2.01 8.98 -11.62
N MET A 259 2.21 10.25 -11.29
CA MET A 259 1.58 10.96 -10.18
C MET A 259 0.83 12.16 -10.77
N ARG A 260 -0.50 12.01 -10.89
CA ARG A 260 -1.39 12.89 -11.65
C ARG A 260 -2.27 13.72 -10.74
N GLN A 261 -2.66 14.90 -11.18
CA GLN A 261 -3.63 15.73 -10.48
C GLN A 261 -4.90 15.82 -11.33
N PHE A 262 -6.04 15.48 -10.72
CA PHE A 262 -7.34 15.53 -11.37
C PHE A 262 -8.24 16.54 -10.65
N ASP A 263 -8.89 17.43 -11.39
CA ASP A 263 -9.77 18.46 -10.81
C ASP A 263 -10.90 17.87 -9.96
N TRP A 264 -11.42 16.71 -10.35
CA TRP A 264 -12.46 15.98 -9.63
C TRP A 264 -11.93 15.20 -8.40
N ALA A 265 -10.63 14.89 -8.34
CA ALA A 265 -10.02 14.12 -7.24
C ALA A 265 -9.46 15.02 -6.13
N GLY A 266 -9.11 16.27 -6.44
CA GLY A 266 -8.65 17.27 -5.48
C GLY A 266 -7.26 17.83 -5.75
N PRO A 267 -6.74 18.65 -4.82
CA PRO A 267 -5.50 19.37 -5.02
C PRO A 267 -4.24 18.51 -4.83
N ALA A 268 -4.37 17.35 -4.17
CA ALA A 268 -3.25 16.45 -3.97
C ALA A 268 -3.05 15.58 -5.20
N PRO A 269 -1.82 15.46 -5.73
CA PRO A 269 -1.57 14.53 -6.81
C PRO A 269 -1.69 13.09 -6.29
N VAL A 270 -2.12 12.19 -7.17
CA VAL A 270 -2.43 10.79 -6.88
C VAL A 270 -1.76 9.90 -7.92
N LEU A 271 -1.38 8.69 -7.53
CA LEU A 271 -0.87 7.71 -8.47
C LEU A 271 -1.91 7.49 -9.59
N ASP A 272 -1.46 7.39 -10.84
CA ASP A 272 -2.35 7.21 -11.99
C ASP A 272 -3.31 6.04 -11.72
N PRO A 273 -4.63 6.26 -11.77
CA PRO A 273 -5.59 5.20 -11.51
C PRO A 273 -5.68 4.16 -12.61
N LEU A 274 -5.28 4.48 -13.85
CA LEU A 274 -5.53 3.63 -15.01
C LEU A 274 -4.93 2.21 -14.89
N PRO A 275 -3.68 2.02 -14.40
CA PRO A 275 -3.11 0.69 -14.19
C PRO A 275 -3.94 -0.23 -13.28
N ARG A 276 -4.83 0.31 -12.43
CA ARG A 276 -5.74 -0.47 -11.58
C ARG A 276 -7.12 -0.71 -12.21
N TRP A 277 -7.46 0.01 -13.27
CA TRP A 277 -8.74 -0.08 -13.99
C TRP A 277 -8.72 -1.10 -15.13
N VAL A 278 -7.53 -1.41 -15.67
CA VAL A 278 -7.41 -2.26 -16.86
C VAL A 278 -6.66 -3.56 -16.57
N SER A 279 -6.98 -4.61 -17.33
CA SER A 279 -6.27 -5.89 -17.34
C SER A 279 -5.07 -5.92 -18.28
N ALA A 280 -4.88 -4.85 -19.06
CA ALA A 280 -3.71 -4.63 -19.88
C ALA A 280 -2.59 -3.97 -19.08
N ASP A 281 -1.34 -4.17 -19.50
CA ASP A 281 -0.22 -3.44 -18.94
C ASP A 281 -0.24 -1.99 -19.41
N VAL A 282 -0.13 -1.07 -18.45
CA VAL A 282 -0.02 0.36 -18.71
C VAL A 282 1.46 0.71 -18.72
N LEU A 283 1.90 1.28 -19.84
CA LEU A 283 3.28 1.66 -20.08
C LEU A 283 3.58 2.96 -19.31
N VAL A 284 4.36 2.82 -18.23
CA VAL A 284 4.75 3.94 -17.37
C VAL A 284 6.25 4.17 -17.53
N SER A 285 6.67 5.42 -17.76
CA SER A 285 8.10 5.77 -17.83
C SER A 285 8.81 5.59 -16.49
N GLY A 286 8.09 5.82 -15.40
CA GLY A 286 8.61 5.85 -14.03
C GLY A 286 9.43 7.10 -13.74
N ASP A 287 9.47 8.06 -14.67
CA ASP A 287 10.25 9.28 -14.54
C ASP A 287 9.61 10.22 -13.49
N LEU A 288 10.44 10.93 -12.74
CA LEU A 288 10.00 11.89 -11.73
C LEU A 288 10.39 13.31 -12.15
N LEU A 289 9.40 14.19 -12.27
CA LEU A 289 9.63 15.62 -12.45
C LEU A 289 9.82 16.29 -11.08
N ILE A 290 11.05 16.70 -10.76
CA ILE A 290 11.38 17.38 -9.50
C ILE A 290 11.96 18.75 -9.83
N GLY A 291 11.22 19.82 -9.52
CA GLY A 291 11.70 21.19 -9.75
C GLY A 291 12.02 21.51 -11.21
N GLY A 292 11.31 20.89 -12.16
CA GLY A 292 11.55 21.06 -13.60
C GLY A 292 12.63 20.15 -14.18
N GLN A 293 13.27 19.28 -13.37
CA GLN A 293 14.22 18.28 -13.85
C GLN A 293 13.57 16.89 -13.87
N ILE A 294 13.78 16.15 -14.96
CA ILE A 294 13.32 14.77 -15.10
C ILE A 294 14.40 13.84 -14.55
N ILE A 295 14.06 13.08 -13.52
CA ILE A 295 14.88 11.99 -13.02
C ILE A 295 14.40 10.70 -13.69
N PRO A 296 15.25 10.01 -14.48
CA PRO A 296 14.87 8.78 -15.16
C PRO A 296 14.45 7.68 -14.16
N GLY A 297 13.27 7.10 -14.38
CA GLY A 297 12.81 5.90 -13.70
C GLY A 297 13.40 4.60 -14.27
N GLU A 298 12.84 3.47 -13.84
CA GLU A 298 13.27 2.13 -14.25
C GLU A 298 12.54 1.63 -15.52
N GLY A 299 11.49 2.32 -15.98
CA GLY A 299 10.65 1.91 -17.11
C GLY A 299 11.19 2.32 -18.48
N ALA A 300 12.27 1.69 -18.95
CA ALA A 300 12.92 2.03 -20.22
C ALA A 300 11.96 1.97 -21.43
N HIS A 301 11.14 0.92 -21.51
CA HIS A 301 10.15 0.77 -22.58
C HIS A 301 9.05 1.82 -22.51
N GLY A 302 8.48 2.06 -21.32
CA GLY A 302 7.46 3.10 -21.12
C GLY A 302 7.98 4.51 -21.44
N ARG A 303 9.26 4.79 -21.14
CA ARG A 303 9.90 6.06 -21.51
C ARG A 303 10.05 6.21 -23.02
N ALA A 304 10.49 5.15 -23.72
CA ALA A 304 10.63 5.19 -25.17
C ALA A 304 9.28 5.47 -25.85
N VAL A 305 8.22 4.77 -25.44
CA VAL A 305 6.86 5.00 -25.96
C VAL A 305 6.34 6.39 -25.63
N THR A 306 6.61 6.89 -24.42
CA THR A 306 6.27 8.26 -24.05
C THR A 306 6.93 9.28 -24.97
N GLN A 307 8.23 9.12 -25.25
CA GLN A 307 8.94 10.01 -26.17
C GLN A 307 8.35 9.95 -27.58
N MET A 308 8.07 8.76 -28.10
CA MET A 308 7.41 8.59 -29.40
C MET A 308 6.07 9.33 -29.48
N LEU A 309 5.24 9.26 -28.42
CA LEU A 309 3.96 9.99 -28.38
C LEU A 309 4.15 11.50 -28.36
N LEU A 310 5.11 12.00 -27.58
CA LEU A 310 5.40 13.43 -27.49
C LEU A 310 6.00 13.99 -28.78
N ASP A 311 6.77 13.19 -29.50
CA ASP A 311 7.36 13.53 -30.80
C ASP A 311 6.35 13.42 -31.97
N GLY A 312 5.14 12.93 -31.70
CA GLY A 312 4.09 12.76 -32.71
C GLY A 312 4.36 11.59 -33.66
N ALA A 313 4.96 10.50 -33.16
CA ALA A 313 5.24 9.31 -33.95
C ALA A 313 3.97 8.76 -34.62
N PRO A 314 4.06 8.29 -35.87
CA PRO A 314 2.92 7.76 -36.60
C PRO A 314 2.39 6.47 -35.95
N GLN A 315 1.10 6.18 -36.16
CA GLN A 315 0.42 5.00 -35.61
C GLN A 315 1.22 3.70 -35.79
N ARG A 316 1.83 3.51 -36.96
CA ARG A 316 2.59 2.29 -37.28
C ARG A 316 3.81 2.11 -36.36
N GLU A 317 4.55 3.17 -36.09
CA GLU A 317 5.72 3.10 -35.22
C GLU A 317 5.31 2.79 -33.77
N LEU A 318 4.20 3.39 -33.30
CA LEU A 318 3.63 3.07 -31.98
C LEU A 318 3.16 1.60 -31.92
N ALA A 319 2.53 1.09 -32.98
CA ALA A 319 2.09 -0.30 -33.07
C ALA A 319 3.27 -1.28 -33.08
N ASP A 320 4.33 -0.96 -33.83
CA ASP A 320 5.58 -1.74 -33.89
C ASP A 320 6.31 -1.72 -32.54
N ALA A 321 6.15 -0.65 -31.75
CA ALA A 321 6.58 -0.57 -30.35
C ALA A 321 5.64 -1.30 -29.37
N GLY A 322 4.62 -2.03 -29.85
CA GLY A 322 3.74 -2.85 -29.02
C GLY A 322 2.57 -2.10 -28.37
N VAL A 323 2.36 -0.81 -28.69
CA VAL A 323 1.26 -0.02 -28.14
C VAL A 323 -0.05 -0.42 -28.80
N GLY A 324 -1.01 -0.92 -28.02
CA GLY A 324 -2.35 -1.25 -28.50
C GLY A 324 -3.33 -0.10 -28.40
N TRP A 325 -3.23 0.66 -27.30
CA TRP A 325 -4.15 1.74 -26.95
C TRP A 325 -3.40 2.97 -26.46
N VAL A 326 -3.95 4.17 -26.72
CA VAL A 326 -3.51 5.42 -26.08
C VAL A 326 -4.70 6.05 -25.37
N VAL A 327 -4.55 6.34 -24.07
CA VAL A 327 -5.54 7.07 -23.27
C VAL A 327 -5.02 8.47 -23.00
N ALA A 328 -5.70 9.48 -23.50
CA ALA A 328 -5.40 10.88 -23.23
C ALA A 328 -6.43 11.49 -22.26
N GLU A 329 -5.98 12.22 -21.26
CA GLU A 329 -6.83 12.99 -20.35
C GLU A 329 -7.18 14.37 -20.92
N GLY A 330 -8.44 14.75 -20.72
CA GLY A 330 -9.00 16.04 -21.10
C GLY A 330 -9.13 16.24 -22.61
N LEU A 331 -9.42 17.48 -22.97
CA LEU A 331 -9.57 17.93 -24.36
C LEU A 331 -8.25 18.45 -24.95
N GLY A 332 -7.12 17.80 -24.61
CA GLY A 332 -5.79 18.16 -25.09
C GLY A 332 -5.65 18.09 -26.61
N THR A 333 -4.44 18.39 -27.11
CA THR A 333 -4.15 18.36 -28.54
C THR A 333 -4.51 16.99 -29.13
N PRO A 334 -5.40 16.93 -30.15
CA PRO A 334 -5.77 15.66 -30.76
C PRO A 334 -4.56 14.96 -31.37
N LEU A 335 -4.39 13.68 -31.03
CA LEU A 335 -3.43 12.80 -31.72
C LEU A 335 -3.97 12.39 -33.09
N ASP A 336 -3.07 12.23 -34.07
CA ASP A 336 -3.38 11.65 -35.38
C ASP A 336 -3.51 10.12 -35.28
N LEU A 337 -4.50 9.67 -34.52
CA LEU A 337 -4.80 8.28 -34.24
C LEU A 337 -6.33 8.05 -34.32
N PRO A 338 -6.79 6.84 -34.70
CA PRO A 338 -8.21 6.48 -34.68
C PRO A 338 -8.83 6.64 -33.28
N VAL A 339 -9.85 7.49 -33.15
CA VAL A 339 -10.59 7.70 -31.90
C VAL A 339 -11.70 6.67 -31.76
N VAL A 340 -11.70 5.93 -30.64
CA VAL A 340 -12.74 4.93 -30.31
C VAL A 340 -13.71 5.45 -29.26
N TYR A 341 -13.23 6.28 -28.33
CA TYR A 341 -14.05 6.94 -27.32
C TYR A 341 -13.56 8.36 -27.07
N ARG A 342 -14.46 9.29 -26.81
CA ARG A 342 -14.13 10.66 -26.40
C ARG A 342 -15.24 11.24 -25.54
N ASP A 343 -14.87 11.80 -24.40
CA ASP A 343 -15.71 12.72 -23.64
C ASP A 343 -14.88 13.89 -23.09
N ALA A 344 -15.40 14.59 -22.07
CA ALA A 344 -14.73 15.72 -21.46
C ALA A 344 -13.50 15.34 -20.61
N ASP A 345 -13.45 14.09 -20.10
CA ASP A 345 -12.43 13.63 -19.17
C ASP A 345 -11.36 12.77 -19.86
N LEU A 346 -11.75 11.88 -20.79
CA LEU A 346 -10.83 10.96 -21.47
C LEU A 346 -11.12 10.83 -22.97
N THR A 347 -10.05 10.66 -23.75
CA THR A 347 -10.08 10.17 -25.13
C THR A 347 -9.32 8.85 -25.24
N LEU A 348 -9.93 7.83 -25.84
CA LEU A 348 -9.30 6.55 -26.15
C LEU A 348 -9.01 6.48 -27.65
N TYR A 349 -7.76 6.19 -27.97
CA TYR A 349 -7.27 5.98 -29.32
C TYR A 349 -6.87 4.52 -29.53
N GLU A 350 -7.19 3.97 -30.69
CA GLU A 350 -6.73 2.65 -31.12
C GLU A 350 -5.43 2.77 -31.93
N VAL A 351 -4.43 1.98 -31.56
CA VAL A 351 -3.13 1.93 -32.27
C VAL A 351 -2.98 0.60 -32.98
N GLY A 352 -3.25 -0.52 -32.30
CA GLY A 352 -3.26 -1.85 -32.90
C GLY A 352 -2.06 -2.75 -32.59
N GLY A 353 -1.06 -2.26 -31.86
CA GLY A 353 0.09 -3.05 -31.41
C GLY A 353 -0.26 -4.02 -30.27
N ALA A 354 0.61 -5.00 -30.05
CA ALA A 354 0.49 -5.94 -28.94
C ALA A 354 1.87 -6.41 -28.49
N THR A 355 1.99 -6.69 -27.19
CA THR A 355 3.18 -7.29 -26.60
C THR A 355 2.76 -8.60 -25.93
N PRO A 356 3.52 -9.70 -26.10
CA PRO A 356 3.23 -10.93 -25.37
C PRO A 356 3.35 -10.71 -23.85
N PRO A 357 2.62 -11.48 -23.03
CA PRO A 357 2.78 -11.43 -21.58
C PRO A 357 4.22 -11.73 -21.17
N ALA A 358 4.66 -11.14 -20.05
CA ALA A 358 6.00 -11.38 -19.53
C ALA A 358 6.24 -12.86 -19.20
N ASP A 359 7.49 -13.31 -19.40
CA ASP A 359 7.92 -14.63 -18.97
C ASP A 359 7.88 -14.75 -17.44
N GLY A 360 7.66 -15.97 -16.93
CA GLY A 360 7.72 -16.23 -15.48
C GLY A 360 6.45 -15.92 -14.69
N ARG A 361 5.33 -15.55 -15.34
CA ARG A 361 4.00 -15.40 -14.69
C ARG A 361 3.63 -16.55 -13.77
N GLY A 362 3.80 -17.80 -14.22
CA GLY A 362 3.49 -18.97 -13.41
C GLY A 362 4.29 -19.06 -12.11
N LEU A 363 5.59 -18.69 -12.16
CA LEU A 363 6.47 -18.69 -10.99
C LEU A 363 6.02 -17.64 -9.96
N LEU A 364 5.75 -16.40 -10.41
CA LEU A 364 5.32 -15.33 -9.50
C LEU A 364 3.92 -15.56 -8.96
N ILE A 365 2.98 -16.09 -9.75
CA ILE A 365 1.69 -16.54 -9.23
C ILE A 365 1.90 -17.59 -8.14
N GLY A 366 2.78 -18.57 -8.36
CA GLY A 366 3.17 -19.56 -7.36
C GLY A 366 3.70 -18.94 -6.06
N ALA A 367 4.61 -17.96 -6.17
CA ALA A 367 5.16 -17.25 -5.02
C ALA A 367 4.07 -16.51 -4.20
N HIS A 368 3.13 -15.85 -4.88
CA HIS A 368 2.01 -15.18 -4.23
C HIS A 368 1.04 -16.18 -3.57
N LEU A 369 0.81 -17.34 -4.19
CA LEU A 369 0.01 -18.41 -3.59
C LEU A 369 0.69 -19.04 -2.36
N VAL A 370 2.02 -19.16 -2.34
CA VAL A 370 2.77 -19.57 -1.14
C VAL A 370 2.56 -18.58 0.00
N TRP A 371 2.58 -17.27 -0.29
CA TRP A 371 2.28 -16.24 0.70
C TRP A 371 0.83 -16.35 1.22
N LEU A 372 -0.17 -16.50 0.35
CA LEU A 372 -1.57 -16.68 0.75
C LEU A 372 -1.81 -17.95 1.57
N THR A 373 -1.24 -19.07 1.14
CA THR A 373 -1.36 -20.34 1.87
C THR A 373 -0.69 -20.26 3.24
N THR A 374 0.43 -19.55 3.37
CA THR A 374 1.06 -19.27 4.66
C THR A 374 0.13 -18.42 5.54
N LEU A 375 -0.45 -17.35 5.00
CA LEU A 375 -1.39 -16.48 5.72
C LEU A 375 -2.59 -17.27 6.25
N PHE A 376 -3.35 -17.94 5.39
CA PHE A 376 -4.55 -18.67 5.82
C PHE A 376 -4.23 -19.92 6.64
N GLY A 377 -3.22 -20.70 6.23
CA GLY A 377 -2.81 -21.92 6.93
C GLY A 377 -2.32 -21.65 8.34
N ALA A 378 -1.49 -20.61 8.53
CA ALA A 378 -1.03 -20.20 9.85
C ALA A 378 -2.17 -19.68 10.73
N GLY A 379 -3.12 -18.94 10.15
CA GLY A 379 -4.32 -18.46 10.85
C GLY A 379 -5.18 -19.62 11.38
N VAL A 380 -5.49 -20.59 10.51
CA VAL A 380 -6.25 -21.80 10.90
C VAL A 380 -5.51 -22.58 11.99
N ALA A 381 -4.21 -22.83 11.81
CA ALA A 381 -3.39 -23.54 12.79
C ALA A 381 -3.34 -22.81 14.16
N ALA A 382 -3.27 -21.48 14.16
CA ALA A 382 -3.27 -20.66 15.36
C ALA A 382 -4.61 -20.77 16.14
N VAL A 383 -5.74 -20.79 15.43
CA VAL A 383 -7.06 -20.96 16.04
C VAL A 383 -7.22 -22.36 16.62
N LEU A 384 -6.87 -23.40 15.86
CA LEU A 384 -7.02 -24.80 16.28
C LEU A 384 -6.16 -25.14 17.51
N ARG A 385 -4.93 -24.63 17.58
CA ARG A 385 -4.03 -24.85 18.71
C ARG A 385 -4.36 -24.03 19.95
N ARG A 386 -5.21 -23.01 19.86
CA ARG A 386 -5.68 -22.25 21.02
C ARG A 386 -6.84 -22.94 21.74
N ARG A 387 -7.50 -23.90 21.07
CA ARG A 387 -8.61 -24.69 21.61
C ARG A 387 -8.17 -26.01 22.25
N ARG A 388 -6.90 -26.39 22.09
CA ARG A 388 -6.23 -27.48 22.80
C ARG A 388 -5.37 -26.87 23.88
#